data_AF-A0A9W9D3T0-F1
#
_entry.id   AF-A0A9W9D3T0-F1
#
_cell.length_a   1.000
_cell.length_b   1.000
_cell.length_c   1.000
_cell.angle_alpha   90.00
_cell.angle_beta   90.00
_cell.angle_gamma   90.00
#
_symmetry.space_group_name_H-M   'P 1'
#
loop_
_entity.id
_entity.type
_entity.pdbx_description
1 polymer ?
#
loop_
_entity_poly.entity_id
_entity_poly.type
_entity_poly.pdbx_seq_one_letter_code
_entity_poly.pdbx_strand_id
1 'polypeptide(L)'
;MTRDKEQELRKLQEDRDDAERSRDGNQLELLRLITELRNAQVSNHLLEQYQDNLLTAALRVFCVSNKTYRDYRNRPVANARPYLATSGIIQLRQHCIQIVAQSRLGAVTEFIKDRIPALLGSIQLWVDAGSPSRSTDMKRKTVMMVAEVERELEKVVLPDFAASVISEHLRTAFYQSIDASMRLNTRIWAGDARKASMKWREWSPSSYKAFCYNYGDHVTKGQGYHCWNQEAMAHIGRDMSEVWTDLQECFETCVHTAAKEIRKVYDAAIEKSKTGAQTQASTENNTYATCASLVLSLGHRRKLTTVETEDAIDLFRVEFSNLQADALAPLRTAFIGSLMEDAYHAANLEFGEGAGSDRRRKKLITEAFGSELLFHRYRKACRTEFERIATALQDSIDTVIKQQFLHLNADLQVLKTDNAILEAEQDPAFRERVVAQLAFVRKEMLERVYDPTPYWCST
;
A
#
# COMPACT_ATOMS: atom_id res chain seq x y z
N MET A 1 45.00 35.86 48.08
CA MET A 1 45.39 34.62 47.39
C MET A 1 46.57 34.95 46.48
N THR A 2 47.61 34.13 46.46
CA THR A 2 48.78 34.32 45.59
C THR A 2 48.41 34.01 44.14
N ARG A 3 48.89 34.81 43.18
CA ARG A 3 48.69 34.64 41.72
C ARG A 3 48.92 33.20 41.24
N ASP A 4 49.88 32.51 41.86
CA ASP A 4 50.20 31.11 41.55
C ASP A 4 49.04 30.15 41.86
N LYS A 5 48.30 30.37 42.96
CA LYS A 5 47.13 29.55 43.31
C LYS A 5 45.95 29.77 42.37
N GLU A 6 45.81 30.98 41.84
CA GLU A 6 44.78 31.28 40.83
C GLU A 6 45.13 30.64 39.48
N GLN A 7 46.42 30.60 39.13
CA GLN A 7 46.90 29.95 37.91
C GLN A 7 46.82 28.41 38.01
N GLU A 8 47.11 27.85 39.17
CA GLU A 8 46.97 26.42 39.46
C GLU A 8 45.49 25.97 39.47
N LEU A 9 44.60 26.79 40.04
CA LEU A 9 43.15 26.52 39.99
C LEU A 9 42.61 26.54 38.56
N ARG A 10 43.07 27.47 37.72
CA ARG A 10 42.68 27.51 36.29
C ARG A 10 43.13 26.27 35.54
N LYS A 11 44.38 25.82 35.74
CA LYS A 11 44.88 24.59 35.13
C LYS A 11 44.06 23.36 35.56
N LEU A 12 43.75 23.23 36.85
CA LEU A 12 42.92 22.13 37.35
C LEU A 12 41.49 22.15 36.78
N GLN A 13 40.93 23.35 36.53
CA GLN A 13 39.64 23.49 35.87
C GLN A 13 39.70 23.07 34.40
N GLU A 14 40.75 23.48 33.68
CA GLU A 14 41.00 23.07 32.29
C GLU A 14 41.17 21.55 32.18
N ASP A 15 42.01 20.95 33.04
CA ASP A 15 42.25 19.51 33.08
C ASP A 15 40.97 18.71 33.39
N ARG A 16 40.13 19.22 34.31
CA ARG A 16 38.84 18.60 34.64
C ARG A 16 37.89 18.67 33.45
N ASP A 17 37.77 19.83 32.83
CA ASP A 17 36.86 20.03 31.70
C ASP A 17 37.32 19.19 30.48
N ASP A 18 38.62 19.01 30.28
CA ASP A 18 39.19 18.08 29.28
C ASP A 18 38.90 16.62 29.61
N ALA A 19 39.06 16.22 30.87
CA ALA A 19 38.75 14.86 31.31
C ALA A 19 37.24 14.55 31.17
N GLU A 20 36.35 15.50 31.48
CA GLU A 20 34.91 15.35 31.28
C GLU A 20 34.55 15.23 29.80
N ARG A 21 35.14 16.06 28.92
CA ARG A 21 34.96 15.95 27.46
C ARG A 21 35.43 14.60 26.93
N SER A 22 36.60 14.13 27.37
CA SER A 22 37.14 12.83 26.97
C SER A 22 36.24 11.68 27.44
N ARG A 23 35.78 11.72 28.69
CA ARG A 23 34.86 10.71 29.25
C ARG A 23 33.55 10.67 28.47
N ASP A 24 32.94 11.82 28.21
CA ASP A 24 31.66 11.90 27.50
C ASP A 24 31.80 11.44 26.03
N GLY A 25 32.93 11.76 25.39
CA GLY A 25 33.30 11.24 24.07
C GLY A 25 33.47 9.71 24.04
N ASN A 26 34.20 9.15 25.01
CA ASN A 26 34.39 7.70 25.15
C ASN A 26 33.08 6.97 25.45
N GLN A 27 32.20 7.57 26.27
CA GLN A 27 30.89 7.02 26.59
C GLN A 27 29.97 6.98 25.36
N LEU A 28 30.01 8.03 24.53
CA LEU A 28 29.30 8.07 23.26
C LEU A 28 29.83 7.00 22.29
N GLU A 29 31.15 6.83 22.20
CA GLU A 29 31.75 5.83 21.33
C GLU A 29 31.40 4.40 21.76
N LEU A 30 31.46 4.12 23.06
CA LEU A 30 31.01 2.84 23.61
C LEU A 30 29.53 2.59 23.31
N LEU A 31 28.67 3.61 23.50
CA LEU A 31 27.24 3.51 23.16
C LEU A 31 27.04 3.20 21.68
N ARG A 32 27.80 3.86 20.80
CA ARG A 32 27.75 3.62 19.35
C ARG A 32 28.11 2.18 19.01
N LEU A 33 29.26 1.70 19.48
CA LEU A 33 29.73 0.33 19.21
C LEU A 33 28.74 -0.74 19.68
N ILE A 34 28.24 -0.62 20.92
CA ILE A 34 27.25 -1.56 21.48
C ILE A 34 25.97 -1.53 20.65
N THR A 35 25.51 -0.33 20.27
CA THR A 35 24.28 -0.17 19.50
C THR A 35 24.44 -0.77 18.11
N GLU A 36 25.54 -0.50 17.42
CA GLU A 36 25.83 -1.02 16.08
C GLU A 36 25.93 -2.55 16.08
N LEU A 37 26.69 -3.14 17.02
CA LEU A 37 26.79 -4.60 17.18
C LEU A 37 25.44 -5.25 17.41
N ARG A 38 24.67 -4.75 18.37
CA ARG A 38 23.33 -5.29 18.68
C ARG A 38 22.40 -5.15 17.49
N ASN A 39 22.38 -3.98 16.85
CA ASN A 39 21.49 -3.72 15.73
C ASN A 39 21.86 -4.61 14.53
N ALA A 40 23.15 -4.86 14.27
CA ALA A 40 23.61 -5.77 13.23
C ALA A 40 23.16 -7.21 13.52
N GLN A 41 23.34 -7.69 14.75
CA GLN A 41 22.89 -9.02 15.17
C GLN A 41 21.38 -9.19 14.99
N VAL A 42 20.58 -8.23 15.46
CA VAL A 42 19.12 -8.26 15.35
C VAL A 42 18.69 -8.20 13.88
N SER A 43 19.29 -7.31 13.10
CA SER A 43 18.93 -7.15 11.67
C SER A 43 19.24 -8.41 10.89
N ASN A 44 20.42 -9.01 11.08
CA ASN A 44 20.80 -10.24 10.39
C ASN A 44 19.89 -11.40 10.79
N HIS A 45 19.61 -11.55 12.09
CA HIS A 45 18.73 -12.62 12.56
C HIS A 45 17.31 -12.50 11.98
N LEU A 46 16.75 -11.29 11.92
CA LEU A 46 15.45 -11.05 11.31
C LEU A 46 15.49 -11.34 9.80
N LEU A 47 16.53 -10.88 9.09
CA LEU A 47 16.65 -11.14 7.66
C LEU A 47 16.76 -12.64 7.35
N GLU A 48 17.55 -13.39 8.13
CA GLU A 48 17.68 -14.85 8.02
C GLU A 48 16.35 -15.55 8.33
N GLN A 49 15.67 -15.16 9.41
CA GLN A 49 14.43 -15.80 9.85
C GLN A 49 13.29 -15.63 8.83
N TYR A 50 13.26 -14.50 8.11
CA TYR A 50 12.19 -14.20 7.17
C TYR A 50 12.61 -14.35 5.70
N GLN A 51 13.77 -14.95 5.41
CA GLN A 51 14.34 -15.06 4.06
C GLN A 51 13.47 -15.87 3.07
N ASP A 52 12.72 -16.86 3.57
CA ASP A 52 11.90 -17.77 2.75
C ASP A 52 10.49 -17.22 2.42
N ASN A 53 10.10 -16.07 2.98
CA ASN A 53 8.83 -15.42 2.64
C ASN A 53 8.99 -14.61 1.35
N LEU A 54 8.22 -14.90 0.31
CA LEU A 54 8.26 -14.18 -0.99
C LEU A 54 8.09 -12.64 -0.89
N LEU A 55 7.59 -12.14 0.24
CA LEU A 55 7.41 -10.71 0.54
C LEU A 55 8.67 -10.02 1.11
N THR A 56 9.74 -10.75 1.46
CA THR A 56 10.94 -10.18 2.13
C THR A 56 12.08 -9.75 1.24
N ALA A 57 11.95 -9.84 -0.10
CA ALA A 57 12.95 -9.30 -1.01
C ALA A 57 13.22 -7.78 -0.79
N ALA A 58 12.34 -7.08 -0.06
CA ALA A 58 12.47 -5.68 0.33
C ALA A 58 12.46 -5.42 1.87
N LEU A 59 12.61 -6.44 2.72
CA LEU A 59 12.50 -6.26 4.18
C LEU A 59 13.60 -5.33 4.71
N ARG A 60 13.21 -4.14 5.19
CA ARG A 60 14.13 -3.12 5.70
C ARG A 60 14.00 -3.01 7.21
N VAL A 61 15.02 -3.44 7.93
CA VAL A 61 15.03 -3.44 9.40
C VAL A 61 15.55 -2.10 9.94
N PHE A 62 14.77 -1.47 10.81
CA PHE A 62 15.18 -0.25 11.53
C PHE A 62 15.21 -0.51 13.03
N CYS A 63 16.41 -0.65 13.60
CA CYS A 63 16.57 -0.72 15.04
C CYS A 63 16.52 0.69 15.65
N VAL A 64 15.51 0.95 16.48
CA VAL A 64 15.27 2.28 17.06
C VAL A 64 15.31 2.30 18.60
N SER A 65 15.73 3.42 19.17
CA SER A 65 15.72 3.68 20.62
C SER A 65 14.89 4.93 20.94
N ASN A 66 13.64 4.71 21.35
CA ASN A 66 12.74 5.78 21.80
C ASN A 66 13.29 6.53 23.02
N LYS A 67 14.00 5.82 23.90
CA LYS A 67 14.64 6.41 25.08
C LYS A 67 15.74 7.39 24.67
N THR A 68 16.72 6.93 23.89
CA THR A 68 17.83 7.78 23.41
C THR A 68 17.31 8.99 22.63
N TYR A 69 16.31 8.80 21.77
CA TYR A 69 15.73 9.92 21.06
C TYR A 69 15.07 10.95 22.00
N ARG A 70 14.27 10.49 22.96
CA ARG A 70 13.57 11.37 23.92
C ARG A 70 14.54 12.15 24.80
N ASP A 71 15.62 11.51 25.27
CA ASP A 71 16.57 12.09 26.22
C ASP A 71 17.47 13.18 25.60
N TYR A 72 17.64 13.17 24.28
CA TYR A 72 18.57 14.05 23.57
C TYR A 72 17.90 15.02 22.58
N ARG A 73 16.65 14.80 22.15
CA ARG A 73 15.99 15.63 21.11
C ARG A 73 15.82 17.11 21.45
N ASN A 74 15.78 17.47 22.74
CA ASN A 74 15.59 18.85 23.21
C ASN A 74 16.92 19.52 23.60
N ARG A 75 18.06 18.85 23.44
CA ARG A 75 19.39 19.41 23.77
C ARG A 75 19.94 20.24 22.60
N PRO A 76 20.91 21.13 22.83
CA PRO A 76 21.57 21.87 21.75
C PRO A 76 22.14 20.95 20.67
N VAL A 77 22.03 21.36 19.40
CA VAL A 77 22.31 20.52 18.21
C VAL A 77 23.70 19.87 18.26
N ALA A 78 24.73 20.63 18.67
CA ALA A 78 26.11 20.13 18.75
C ALA A 78 26.24 18.89 19.67
N ASN A 79 25.50 18.89 20.78
CA ASN A 79 25.56 17.81 21.78
C ASN A 79 24.50 16.73 21.54
N ALA A 80 23.39 17.07 20.89
CA ALA A 80 22.31 16.13 20.61
C ALA A 80 22.60 15.23 19.40
N ARG A 81 23.21 15.80 18.35
CA ARG A 81 23.31 15.15 17.03
C ARG A 81 23.97 13.77 17.07
N PRO A 82 25.09 13.53 17.79
CA PRO A 82 25.70 12.21 17.82
C PRO A 82 24.79 11.15 18.46
N TYR A 83 24.14 11.46 19.59
CA TYR A 83 23.20 10.56 20.27
C TYR A 83 21.89 10.35 19.49
N LEU A 84 21.42 11.37 18.77
CA LEU A 84 20.26 11.24 17.89
C LEU A 84 20.58 10.32 16.69
N ALA A 85 21.80 10.39 16.16
CA ALA A 85 22.25 9.50 15.09
C ALA A 85 22.28 8.03 15.53
N THR A 86 22.69 7.74 16.77
CA THR A 86 22.66 6.37 17.34
C THR A 86 21.26 5.89 17.69
N SER A 87 20.25 6.76 17.71
CA SER A 87 18.88 6.37 18.06
C SER A 87 18.15 5.58 16.96
N GLY A 88 18.61 5.62 15.71
CA GLY A 88 17.93 5.00 14.55
C GLY A 88 16.68 5.73 14.05
N ILE A 89 16.11 6.65 14.84
CA ILE A 89 14.84 7.32 14.50
C ILE A 89 15.00 8.31 13.35
N ILE A 90 16.16 8.94 13.19
CA ILE A 90 16.42 9.86 12.09
C ILE A 90 16.41 9.10 10.76
N GLN A 91 17.08 7.94 10.71
CA GLN A 91 17.12 7.07 9.54
C GLN A 91 15.72 6.55 9.19
N LEU A 92 14.95 6.13 10.21
CA LEU A 92 13.55 5.72 10.01
C LEU A 92 12.71 6.86 9.40
N ARG A 93 12.82 8.08 9.94
CA ARG A 93 12.07 9.24 9.40
C ARG A 93 12.49 9.57 7.97
N GLN A 94 13.78 9.56 7.67
CA GLN A 94 14.28 9.78 6.32
C GLN A 94 13.71 8.74 5.36
N HIS A 95 13.64 7.47 5.78
CA HIS A 95 13.02 6.43 4.97
C HIS A 95 11.53 6.68 4.74
N CYS A 96 10.76 7.02 5.78
CA CYS A 96 9.35 7.36 5.63
C CYS A 96 9.14 8.55 4.67
N ILE A 97 9.98 9.59 4.76
CA ILE A 97 9.94 10.73 3.84
C ILE A 97 10.27 10.29 2.41
N GLN A 98 11.27 9.43 2.24
CA GLN A 98 11.66 8.91 0.92
C GLN A 98 10.53 8.09 0.28
N ILE A 99 9.83 7.25 1.04
CA ILE A 99 8.66 6.49 0.56
C ILE A 99 7.60 7.46 0.03
N VAL A 100 7.27 8.49 0.81
CA VAL A 100 6.29 9.51 0.38
C VAL A 100 6.79 10.27 -0.84
N ALA A 101 8.07 10.65 -0.89
CA ALA A 101 8.66 11.36 -2.03
C ALA A 101 8.63 10.52 -3.32
N GLN A 102 8.89 9.21 -3.22
CA GLN A 102 8.81 8.28 -4.35
C GLN A 102 7.38 8.14 -4.87
N SER A 103 6.41 7.98 -3.96
CA SER A 103 4.98 7.96 -4.32
C SER A 103 4.57 9.27 -5.02
N ARG A 104 4.99 10.42 -4.51
CA ARG A 104 4.72 11.73 -5.11
C ARG A 104 5.38 11.89 -6.48
N LEU A 105 6.62 11.44 -6.65
CA LEU A 105 7.31 11.45 -7.93
C LEU A 105 6.62 10.55 -8.95
N GLY A 106 6.15 9.37 -8.52
CA GLY A 106 5.35 8.47 -9.33
C GLY A 106 4.08 9.14 -9.87
N ALA A 107 3.29 9.74 -8.98
CA ALA A 107 2.07 10.46 -9.36
C ALA A 107 2.33 11.64 -10.30
N VAL A 108 3.40 12.42 -10.08
CA VAL A 108 3.80 13.51 -10.99
C VAL A 108 4.23 12.94 -12.35
N THR A 109 4.97 11.83 -12.34
CA THR A 109 5.44 11.17 -13.56
C THR A 109 4.28 10.64 -14.39
N GLU A 110 3.32 9.96 -13.77
CA GLU A 110 2.07 9.50 -14.42
C GLU A 110 1.28 10.69 -14.99
N PHE A 111 1.09 11.75 -14.19
CA PHE A 111 0.38 12.94 -14.65
C PHE A 111 1.01 13.52 -15.93
N ILE A 112 2.34 13.67 -15.93
CA ILE A 112 3.07 14.23 -17.07
C ILE A 112 3.10 13.25 -18.25
N LYS A 113 3.35 11.96 -18.03
CA LYS A 113 3.55 10.98 -19.11
C LYS A 113 2.26 10.45 -19.72
N ASP A 114 1.14 10.52 -18.99
CA ASP A 114 -0.09 9.83 -19.37
C ASP A 114 -1.29 10.78 -19.42
N ARG A 115 -1.55 11.55 -18.35
CA ARG A 115 -2.75 12.42 -18.28
C ARG A 115 -2.67 13.62 -19.23
N ILE A 116 -1.53 14.31 -19.29
CA ILE A 116 -1.37 15.44 -20.21
C ILE A 116 -1.47 14.97 -21.67
N PRO A 117 -0.76 13.90 -22.12
CA PRO A 117 -0.93 13.39 -23.48
C PRO A 117 -2.36 12.94 -23.81
N ALA A 118 -3.08 12.33 -22.86
CA ALA A 118 -4.49 12.00 -23.07
C ALA A 118 -5.35 13.25 -23.33
N LEU A 119 -5.16 14.32 -22.55
CA LEU A 119 -5.84 15.60 -22.77
C LEU A 119 -5.48 16.22 -24.13
N LEU A 120 -4.19 16.23 -24.48
CA LEU A 120 -3.74 16.73 -25.78
C LEU A 120 -4.29 15.89 -26.94
N GLY A 121 -4.56 14.61 -26.71
CA GLY A 121 -5.27 13.71 -27.64
C GLY A 121 -6.72 14.16 -27.87
N SER A 122 -7.47 14.41 -26.80
CA SER A 122 -8.85 14.92 -26.87
C SER A 122 -8.94 16.26 -27.60
N ILE A 123 -8.03 17.20 -27.31
CA ILE A 123 -8.01 18.52 -27.99
C ILE A 123 -7.64 18.37 -29.47
N GLN A 124 -6.67 17.51 -29.80
CA GLN A 124 -6.33 17.22 -31.19
C GLN A 124 -7.53 16.63 -31.95
N LEU A 125 -8.30 15.74 -31.30
CA LEU A 125 -9.50 15.16 -31.89
C LEU A 125 -10.54 16.22 -32.23
N TRP A 126 -10.74 17.21 -31.35
CA TRP A 126 -11.61 18.36 -31.63
C TRP A 126 -11.12 19.19 -32.82
N VAL A 127 -9.82 19.49 -32.88
CA VAL A 127 -9.20 20.23 -34.00
C VAL A 127 -9.39 19.52 -35.35
N ASP A 128 -9.19 18.21 -35.37
CA ASP A 128 -9.28 17.39 -36.58
C ASP A 128 -10.74 17.17 -37.00
N ALA A 129 -11.65 17.05 -36.03
CA ALA A 129 -13.09 16.94 -36.27
C ALA A 129 -13.68 18.22 -36.87
N GLY A 130 -13.21 19.38 -36.43
CA GLY A 130 -13.65 20.71 -36.90
C GLY A 130 -13.07 21.17 -38.24
N SER A 131 -12.39 20.29 -39.00
CA SER A 131 -11.84 20.67 -40.31
C SER A 131 -12.97 20.82 -41.36
N PRO A 132 -13.10 21.98 -42.03
CA PRO A 132 -14.26 22.32 -42.87
C PRO A 132 -14.37 21.52 -44.19
N SER A 133 -13.40 20.65 -44.53
CA SER A 133 -13.39 19.92 -45.80
C SER A 133 -14.09 18.54 -45.77
N ARG A 134 -15.02 18.28 -44.83
CA ARG A 134 -15.63 16.95 -44.66
C ARG A 134 -16.87 16.76 -45.54
N SER A 135 -16.79 15.85 -46.52
CA SER A 135 -17.96 15.41 -47.28
C SER A 135 -18.97 14.66 -46.40
N THR A 136 -20.26 14.69 -46.79
CA THR A 136 -21.35 14.04 -46.06
C THR A 136 -21.16 12.52 -45.92
N ASP A 137 -20.58 11.88 -46.94
CA ASP A 137 -20.25 10.46 -46.92
C ASP A 137 -19.09 10.16 -45.96
N MET A 138 -18.15 11.09 -45.79
CA MET A 138 -17.07 10.93 -44.82
C MET A 138 -17.58 10.98 -43.39
N LYS A 139 -18.50 11.91 -43.09
CA LYS A 139 -19.17 11.99 -41.79
C LYS A 139 -19.88 10.69 -41.45
N ARG A 140 -20.64 10.12 -42.39
CA ARG A 140 -21.34 8.84 -42.19
C ARG A 140 -20.37 7.71 -41.83
N LYS A 141 -19.22 7.63 -42.51
CA LYS A 141 -18.19 6.61 -42.23
C LYS A 141 -17.55 6.80 -40.86
N THR A 142 -17.22 8.04 -40.46
CA THR A 142 -16.70 8.33 -39.12
C THR A 142 -17.70 7.93 -38.03
N VAL A 143 -18.99 8.25 -38.21
CA VAL A 143 -20.05 7.87 -37.26
C VAL A 143 -20.18 6.35 -37.14
N MET A 144 -20.11 5.60 -38.25
CA MET A 144 -20.14 4.14 -38.21
C MET A 144 -18.94 3.54 -37.46
N MET A 145 -17.73 4.03 -37.73
CA MET A 145 -16.52 3.61 -37.01
C MET A 145 -16.64 3.91 -35.51
N VAL A 146 -17.12 5.10 -35.14
CA VAL A 146 -17.34 5.47 -33.74
C VAL A 146 -18.34 4.51 -33.08
N ALA A 147 -19.44 4.17 -33.74
CA ALA A 147 -20.42 3.23 -33.20
C ALA A 147 -19.83 1.82 -32.96
N GLU A 148 -18.93 1.36 -33.85
CA GLU A 148 -18.20 0.10 -33.61
C GLU A 148 -17.26 0.19 -32.40
N VAL A 149 -16.55 1.32 -32.25
CA VAL A 149 -15.64 1.57 -31.12
C VAL A 149 -16.41 1.61 -29.80
N GLU A 150 -17.54 2.32 -29.75
CA GLU A 150 -18.41 2.38 -28.57
C GLU A 150 -18.90 1.00 -28.17
N ARG A 151 -19.39 0.21 -29.14
CA ARG A 151 -19.86 -1.15 -28.88
C ARG A 151 -18.78 -2.05 -28.30
N GLU A 152 -17.51 -1.85 -28.69
CA GLU A 152 -16.40 -2.57 -28.08
C GLU A 152 -16.15 -2.09 -26.64
N LEU A 153 -16.12 -0.77 -26.41
CA LEU A 153 -15.90 -0.17 -25.09
C LEU A 153 -17.01 -0.51 -24.09
N GLU A 154 -18.27 -0.56 -24.51
CA GLU A 154 -19.43 -0.91 -23.66
C GLU A 154 -19.30 -2.30 -23.02
N LYS A 155 -18.50 -3.20 -23.60
CA LYS A 155 -18.25 -4.54 -23.02
C LYS A 155 -17.65 -4.48 -21.62
N VAL A 156 -16.88 -3.44 -21.30
CA VAL A 156 -16.25 -3.29 -19.98
C VAL A 156 -17.26 -2.98 -18.88
N VAL A 157 -18.45 -2.49 -19.24
CA VAL A 157 -19.54 -2.13 -18.32
C VAL A 157 -20.56 -3.27 -18.17
N LEU A 158 -20.37 -4.38 -18.89
CA LEU A 158 -21.29 -5.52 -18.80
C LEU A 158 -21.23 -6.16 -17.40
N PRO A 159 -22.37 -6.61 -16.85
CA PRO A 159 -22.42 -7.21 -15.52
C PRO A 159 -21.53 -8.43 -15.34
N ASP A 160 -21.39 -9.26 -16.38
CA ASP A 160 -20.60 -10.49 -16.34
C ASP A 160 -19.12 -10.28 -16.70
N PHE A 161 -18.71 -9.03 -16.92
CA PHE A 161 -17.32 -8.72 -17.24
C PHE A 161 -16.42 -8.96 -16.04
N ALA A 162 -15.24 -9.54 -16.25
CA ALA A 162 -14.35 -9.98 -15.16
C ALA A 162 -14.03 -8.87 -14.13
N ALA A 163 -13.93 -7.62 -14.58
CA ALA A 163 -13.71 -6.47 -13.69
C ALA A 163 -14.95 -6.11 -12.85
N SER A 164 -16.16 -6.38 -13.34
CA SER A 164 -17.44 -6.08 -12.66
C SER A 164 -17.80 -7.06 -11.54
N VAL A 165 -17.17 -8.25 -11.53
CA VAL A 165 -17.46 -9.33 -10.57
C VAL A 165 -16.22 -9.72 -9.75
N ILE A 166 -15.17 -8.92 -9.76
CA ILE A 166 -13.91 -9.26 -9.10
C ILE A 166 -14.11 -9.46 -7.60
N SER A 167 -14.85 -8.56 -6.93
CA SER A 167 -15.12 -8.73 -5.50
C SER A 167 -15.90 -10.01 -5.18
N GLU A 168 -16.79 -10.46 -6.07
CA GLU A 168 -17.60 -11.65 -5.81
C GLU A 168 -16.78 -12.94 -5.97
N HIS A 169 -15.91 -12.99 -6.97
CA HIS A 169 -14.95 -14.08 -7.12
C HIS A 169 -13.98 -14.16 -5.93
N LEU A 170 -13.44 -13.01 -5.50
CA LEU A 170 -12.55 -12.94 -4.35
C LEU A 170 -13.26 -13.40 -3.06
N ARG A 171 -14.51 -12.98 -2.83
CA ARG A 171 -15.35 -13.44 -1.70
C ARG A 171 -15.63 -14.93 -1.75
N THR A 172 -16.00 -15.44 -2.91
CA THR A 172 -16.27 -16.87 -3.08
C THR A 172 -15.03 -17.70 -2.74
N ALA A 173 -13.86 -17.33 -3.27
CA ALA A 173 -12.61 -18.00 -2.98
C ALA A 173 -12.24 -17.90 -1.48
N PHE A 174 -12.39 -16.73 -0.85
CA PHE A 174 -12.15 -16.57 0.60
C PHE A 174 -13.09 -17.44 1.44
N TYR A 175 -14.38 -17.51 1.07
CA TYR A 175 -15.36 -18.31 1.81
C TYR A 175 -15.11 -19.81 1.70
N GLN A 176 -14.71 -20.27 0.52
CA GLN A 176 -14.43 -21.68 0.27
C GLN A 176 -13.11 -22.15 0.89
N SER A 177 -12.15 -21.25 1.09
CA SER A 177 -10.84 -21.55 1.68
C SER A 177 -10.77 -21.16 3.16
N ILE A 178 -10.50 -19.89 3.45
CA ILE A 178 -10.20 -19.38 4.79
C ILE A 178 -11.39 -19.53 5.73
N ASP A 179 -12.56 -19.01 5.36
CA ASP A 179 -13.75 -19.04 6.24
C ASP A 179 -14.19 -20.48 6.55
N ALA A 180 -14.15 -21.36 5.54
CA ALA A 180 -14.47 -22.77 5.69
C ALA A 180 -13.47 -23.50 6.61
N SER A 181 -12.16 -23.32 6.40
CA SER A 181 -11.11 -23.91 7.23
C SER A 181 -11.18 -23.43 8.68
N MET A 182 -11.39 -22.14 8.91
CA MET A 182 -11.57 -21.59 10.26
C MET A 182 -12.82 -22.15 10.95
N ARG A 183 -13.92 -22.33 10.20
CA ARG A 183 -15.15 -22.94 10.72
C ARG A 183 -14.93 -24.38 11.19
N LEU A 184 -14.26 -25.18 10.37
CA LEU A 184 -14.02 -26.60 10.66
C LEU A 184 -13.12 -26.79 11.87
N ASN A 185 -12.10 -25.95 12.02
CA ASN A 185 -11.09 -26.08 13.08
C ASN A 185 -11.43 -25.34 14.38
N THR A 186 -12.52 -24.56 14.42
CA THR A 186 -12.91 -23.74 15.59
C THR A 186 -12.85 -24.49 16.93
N ARG A 187 -13.39 -25.71 16.98
CA ARG A 187 -13.40 -26.54 18.21
C ARG A 187 -12.02 -27.03 18.60
N ILE A 188 -11.23 -27.43 17.62
CA ILE A 188 -9.87 -27.94 17.81
C ILE A 188 -9.00 -26.80 18.36
N TRP A 189 -9.03 -25.63 17.71
CA TRP A 189 -8.29 -24.44 18.14
C TRP A 189 -8.68 -23.98 19.54
N ALA A 190 -9.98 -23.97 19.87
CA ALA A 190 -10.42 -23.67 21.24
C ALA A 190 -9.90 -24.68 22.26
N GLY A 191 -9.92 -25.97 21.92
CA GLY A 191 -9.36 -27.02 22.76
C GLY A 191 -7.86 -26.86 22.99
N ASP A 192 -7.11 -26.52 21.95
CA ASP A 192 -5.65 -26.39 22.03
C ASP A 192 -5.22 -25.10 22.73
N ALA A 193 -5.91 -23.98 22.48
CA ALA A 193 -5.72 -22.74 23.24
C ALA A 193 -6.04 -22.94 24.72
N ARG A 194 -7.09 -23.71 25.05
CA ARG A 194 -7.37 -24.11 26.43
C ARG A 194 -6.23 -24.92 27.02
N LYS A 195 -5.72 -25.93 26.32
CA LYS A 195 -4.59 -26.77 26.77
C LYS A 195 -3.34 -25.92 27.01
N ALA A 196 -3.03 -24.96 26.12
CA ALA A 196 -1.94 -24.01 26.33
C ALA A 196 -2.15 -23.24 27.65
N SER A 197 -3.36 -22.71 27.85
CA SER A 197 -3.66 -21.95 29.08
C SER A 197 -3.56 -22.78 30.38
N MET A 198 -3.83 -24.10 30.30
CA MET A 198 -3.73 -24.99 31.46
C MET A 198 -2.28 -25.13 31.93
N LYS A 199 -1.29 -25.07 31.04
CA LYS A 199 0.14 -25.08 31.40
C LYS A 199 0.49 -23.87 32.27
N TRP A 200 -0.02 -22.69 31.91
CA TRP A 200 0.24 -21.46 32.66
C TRP A 200 -0.39 -21.46 34.06
N ARG A 201 -1.42 -22.30 34.31
CA ARG A 201 -2.06 -22.37 35.62
C ARG A 201 -1.15 -22.93 36.71
N GLU A 202 -0.14 -23.70 36.33
CA GLU A 202 0.85 -24.27 37.24
C GLU A 202 1.85 -23.20 37.74
N TRP A 203 1.87 -22.02 37.11
CA TRP A 203 2.78 -20.95 37.49
C TRP A 203 2.42 -20.33 38.83
N SER A 204 3.45 -19.82 39.52
CA SER A 204 3.27 -19.11 40.79
C SER A 204 2.31 -17.92 40.63
N PRO A 205 1.53 -17.57 41.66
CA PRO A 205 0.61 -16.42 41.60
C PRO A 205 1.31 -15.12 41.21
N SER A 206 2.55 -14.93 41.66
CA SER A 206 3.35 -13.74 41.33
C SER A 206 3.73 -13.67 39.85
N SER A 207 4.18 -14.79 39.27
CA SER A 207 4.52 -14.89 37.84
C SER A 207 3.27 -14.68 36.99
N TYR A 208 2.19 -15.39 37.31
CA TYR A 208 0.95 -15.32 36.53
C TYR A 208 0.37 -13.91 36.51
N LYS A 209 0.35 -13.23 37.68
CA LYS A 209 -0.08 -11.84 37.80
C LYS A 209 0.77 -10.89 36.94
N ALA A 210 2.08 -11.09 36.88
CA ALA A 210 2.96 -10.28 36.04
C ALA A 210 2.63 -10.42 34.55
N PHE A 211 2.33 -11.62 34.08
CA PHE A 211 1.88 -11.83 32.70
C PHE A 211 0.51 -11.19 32.42
N CYS A 212 -0.46 -11.27 33.35
CA CYS A 212 -1.73 -10.55 33.18
C CYS A 212 -1.50 -9.03 32.99
N TYR A 213 -0.64 -8.41 33.81
CA TYR A 213 -0.34 -6.97 33.70
C TYR A 213 0.28 -6.57 32.37
N ASN A 214 0.93 -7.51 31.69
CA ASN A 214 1.55 -7.32 30.40
C ASN A 214 0.78 -8.05 29.28
N TYR A 215 -0.52 -8.28 29.46
CA TYR A 215 -1.41 -8.82 28.42
C TYR A 215 -0.92 -10.16 27.83
N GLY A 216 -0.30 -11.00 28.67
CA GLY A 216 0.20 -12.31 28.27
C GLY A 216 1.53 -12.31 27.51
N ASP A 217 2.16 -11.17 27.28
CA ASP A 217 3.48 -11.04 26.65
C ASP A 217 4.49 -10.47 27.64
N HIS A 218 5.31 -11.35 28.24
CA HIS A 218 6.25 -10.93 29.26
C HIS A 218 7.41 -11.89 29.47
N VAL A 219 8.40 -11.43 30.25
CA VAL A 219 9.51 -12.23 30.74
C VAL A 219 9.55 -12.22 32.26
N THR A 220 9.68 -13.39 32.89
CA THR A 220 9.92 -13.49 34.34
C THR A 220 11.12 -14.37 34.63
N LYS A 221 11.81 -14.16 35.75
CA LYS A 221 12.96 -15.00 36.14
C LYS A 221 12.61 -16.49 36.26
N GLY A 222 11.38 -16.80 36.69
CA GLY A 222 10.95 -18.18 36.94
C GLY A 222 10.40 -18.92 35.72
N GLN A 223 9.89 -18.20 34.71
CA GLN A 223 9.27 -18.84 33.53
C GLN A 223 9.97 -18.49 32.21
N GLY A 224 10.84 -17.47 32.17
CA GLY A 224 11.40 -16.98 30.91
C GLY A 224 10.40 -16.13 30.13
N TYR A 225 10.66 -15.97 28.83
CA TYR A 225 9.81 -15.22 27.90
C TYR A 225 8.69 -16.11 27.38
N HIS A 226 7.46 -15.60 27.42
CA HIS A 226 6.29 -16.26 26.87
C HIS A 226 5.35 -15.24 26.22
N CYS A 227 4.66 -15.68 25.18
CA CYS A 227 3.57 -14.93 24.55
C CYS A 227 2.33 -15.83 24.51
N TRP A 228 1.38 -15.58 25.40
CA TRP A 228 0.18 -16.42 25.56
C TRP A 228 -0.65 -16.50 24.28
N ASN A 229 -0.76 -15.39 23.55
CA ASN A 229 -1.45 -15.36 22.25
C ASN A 229 -0.75 -16.28 21.24
N GLN A 230 0.59 -16.21 21.14
CA GLN A 230 1.37 -17.07 20.24
C GLN A 230 1.20 -18.54 20.58
N GLU A 231 1.29 -18.88 21.86
CA GLU A 231 1.13 -20.25 22.33
C GLU A 231 -0.29 -20.78 22.11
N ALA A 232 -1.32 -19.94 22.30
CA ALA A 232 -2.71 -20.28 22.03
C ALA A 232 -3.00 -20.43 20.53
N MET A 233 -2.32 -19.68 19.67
CA MET A 233 -2.48 -19.71 18.21
C MET A 233 -1.56 -20.70 17.49
N ALA A 234 -0.69 -21.43 18.20
CA ALA A 234 0.34 -22.25 17.57
C ALA A 234 -0.19 -23.23 16.51
N HIS A 235 -1.41 -23.75 16.69
CA HIS A 235 -2.05 -24.62 15.70
C HIS A 235 -2.69 -23.86 14.55
N ILE A 236 -3.28 -22.67 14.80
CA ILE A 236 -3.82 -21.80 13.75
C ILE A 236 -2.75 -21.48 12.71
N GLY A 237 -1.56 -21.06 13.17
CA GLY A 237 -0.46 -20.72 12.27
C GLY A 237 -0.10 -21.89 11.35
N ARG A 238 -0.02 -23.10 11.88
CA ARG A 238 0.27 -24.31 11.09
C ARG A 238 -0.84 -24.67 10.11
N ASP A 239 -2.08 -24.67 10.58
CA ASP A 239 -3.24 -25.11 9.78
C ASP A 239 -3.59 -24.12 8.67
N MET A 240 -3.28 -22.83 8.84
CA MET A 240 -3.74 -21.77 7.95
C MET A 240 -2.66 -21.24 7.00
N SER A 241 -1.36 -21.44 7.27
CA SER A 241 -0.29 -20.83 6.47
C SER A 241 -0.36 -21.20 4.98
N GLU A 242 -0.58 -22.48 4.67
CA GLU A 242 -0.73 -22.96 3.29
C GLU A 242 -2.03 -22.44 2.67
N VAL A 243 -3.14 -22.48 3.42
CA VAL A 243 -4.45 -21.98 2.94
C VAL A 243 -4.41 -20.50 2.55
N TRP A 244 -3.67 -19.67 3.31
CA TRP A 244 -3.47 -18.26 2.95
C TRP A 244 -2.60 -18.09 1.70
N THR A 245 -1.54 -18.90 1.56
CA THR A 245 -0.65 -18.87 0.39
C THR A 245 -1.41 -19.24 -0.89
N ASP A 246 -2.18 -20.34 -0.86
CA ASP A 246 -2.98 -20.79 -1.99
C ASP A 246 -4.04 -19.76 -2.39
N LEU A 247 -4.67 -19.13 -1.39
CA LEU A 247 -5.65 -18.08 -1.65
C LEU A 247 -5.00 -16.86 -2.31
N GLN A 248 -3.79 -16.49 -1.88
CA GLN A 248 -3.05 -15.38 -2.48
C GLN A 248 -2.76 -15.66 -3.96
N GLU A 249 -2.33 -16.87 -4.33
CA GLU A 249 -2.11 -17.25 -5.74
C GLU A 249 -3.41 -17.20 -6.57
N CYS A 250 -4.53 -17.66 -5.98
CA CYS A 250 -5.85 -17.56 -6.61
C CYS A 250 -6.23 -16.09 -6.89
N PHE A 251 -5.97 -15.19 -5.94
CA PHE A 251 -6.25 -13.77 -6.08
C PHE A 251 -5.39 -13.12 -7.15
N GLU A 252 -4.09 -13.44 -7.19
CA GLU A 252 -3.18 -12.96 -8.23
C GLU A 252 -3.67 -13.32 -9.63
N THR A 253 -4.16 -14.55 -9.80
CA THR A 253 -4.77 -14.99 -11.07
C THR A 253 -6.03 -14.20 -11.40
N CYS A 254 -6.89 -13.94 -10.41
CA CYS A 254 -8.14 -13.21 -10.59
C CYS A 254 -7.90 -11.74 -11.00
N VAL A 255 -7.07 -11.02 -10.26
CA VAL A 255 -6.76 -9.60 -10.52
C VAL A 255 -6.03 -9.43 -11.86
N HIS A 256 -5.11 -10.34 -12.20
CA HIS A 256 -4.41 -10.32 -13.47
C HIS A 256 -5.36 -10.56 -14.65
N THR A 257 -6.33 -11.47 -14.48
CA THR A 257 -7.35 -11.74 -15.50
C THR A 257 -8.21 -10.51 -15.74
N ALA A 258 -8.71 -9.85 -14.68
CA ALA A 258 -9.50 -8.63 -14.82
C ALA A 258 -8.75 -7.52 -15.55
N ALA A 259 -7.50 -7.23 -15.15
CA ALA A 259 -6.66 -6.23 -15.82
C ALA A 259 -6.40 -6.56 -17.30
N LYS A 260 -6.18 -7.85 -17.61
CA LYS A 260 -5.97 -8.32 -18.98
C LYS A 260 -7.23 -8.15 -19.85
N GLU A 261 -8.41 -8.45 -19.33
CA GLU A 261 -9.67 -8.28 -20.07
C GLU A 261 -9.97 -6.80 -20.32
N ILE A 262 -9.73 -5.91 -19.34
CA ILE A 262 -9.86 -4.45 -19.55
C ILE A 262 -8.97 -4.00 -20.70
N ARG A 263 -7.70 -4.41 -20.70
CA ARG A 263 -6.74 -4.05 -21.76
C ARG A 263 -7.19 -4.57 -23.13
N LYS A 264 -7.71 -5.81 -23.21
CA LYS A 264 -8.21 -6.38 -24.47
C LYS A 264 -9.37 -5.58 -25.07
N VAL A 265 -10.26 -5.03 -24.25
CA VAL A 265 -11.37 -4.18 -24.73
C VAL A 265 -10.82 -2.93 -25.43
N TYR A 266 -9.85 -2.26 -24.82
CA TYR A 266 -9.17 -1.13 -25.43
C TYR A 266 -8.41 -1.49 -26.70
N ASP A 267 -7.69 -2.62 -26.69
CA ASP A 267 -6.96 -3.09 -27.87
C ASP A 267 -7.92 -3.35 -29.05
N ALA A 268 -9.06 -3.98 -28.79
CA ALA A 268 -10.10 -4.18 -29.79
C ALA A 268 -10.65 -2.86 -30.35
N ALA A 269 -10.94 -1.88 -29.48
CA ALA A 269 -11.39 -0.55 -29.88
C ALA A 269 -10.35 0.20 -30.75
N ILE A 270 -9.07 0.09 -30.40
CA ILE A 270 -7.96 0.65 -31.19
C ILE A 270 -7.88 -0.01 -32.56
N GLU A 271 -7.96 -1.34 -32.65
CA GLU A 271 -7.90 -2.06 -33.92
C GLU A 271 -9.10 -1.73 -34.83
N LYS A 272 -10.30 -1.53 -34.27
CA LYS A 272 -11.46 -1.03 -35.01
C LYS A 272 -11.22 0.35 -35.62
N SER A 273 -10.63 1.26 -34.83
CA SER A 273 -10.27 2.60 -35.29
C SER A 273 -9.23 2.57 -36.43
N LYS A 274 -8.22 1.69 -36.33
CA LYS A 274 -7.20 1.51 -37.38
C LYS A 274 -7.77 0.91 -38.67
N THR A 275 -8.61 -0.12 -38.55
CA THR A 275 -9.23 -0.77 -39.72
C THR A 275 -10.14 0.21 -40.47
N GLY A 276 -10.88 1.05 -39.72
CA GLY A 276 -11.64 2.16 -40.28
C GLY A 276 -10.75 3.11 -41.08
N ALA A 277 -9.58 3.48 -40.55
CA ALA A 277 -8.61 4.35 -41.21
C ALA A 277 -8.02 3.75 -42.50
N GLN A 278 -7.64 2.46 -42.49
CA GLN A 278 -7.02 1.78 -43.63
C GLN A 278 -7.98 1.60 -44.80
N THR A 279 -9.26 1.33 -44.53
CA THR A 279 -10.31 1.26 -45.56
C THR A 279 -10.53 2.61 -46.26
N GLN A 280 -10.00 3.71 -45.70
CA GLN A 280 -10.26 5.09 -46.11
C GLN A 280 -9.02 5.82 -46.65
N ALA A 281 -7.84 5.21 -46.58
CA ALA A 281 -6.57 5.79 -47.06
C ALA A 281 -6.54 6.08 -48.58
N SER A 282 -7.52 5.55 -49.32
CA SER A 282 -7.64 5.73 -50.77
C SER A 282 -8.39 7.01 -51.19
N THR A 283 -8.85 7.89 -50.29
CA THR A 283 -9.75 8.99 -50.72
C THR A 283 -9.57 10.40 -50.15
N GLU A 284 -8.92 10.71 -49.02
CA GLU A 284 -8.66 12.11 -48.60
C GLU A 284 -7.84 12.20 -47.28
N ASN A 285 -6.91 13.17 -47.17
CA ASN A 285 -5.97 13.31 -46.04
C ASN A 285 -6.61 13.54 -44.65
N ASN A 286 -7.80 14.16 -44.57
CA ASN A 286 -8.36 14.62 -43.29
C ASN A 286 -8.98 13.51 -42.43
N THR A 287 -9.46 12.41 -43.02
CA THR A 287 -10.06 11.31 -42.26
C THR A 287 -9.02 10.42 -41.63
N TYR A 288 -7.90 10.24 -42.32
CA TYR A 288 -6.72 9.59 -41.76
C TYR A 288 -6.22 10.31 -40.51
N ALA A 289 -6.19 11.66 -40.53
CA ALA A 289 -5.81 12.47 -39.38
C ALA A 289 -6.78 12.28 -38.19
N THR A 290 -8.09 12.31 -38.41
CA THR A 290 -9.09 12.07 -37.34
C THR A 290 -8.94 10.67 -36.74
N CYS A 291 -8.82 9.63 -37.57
CA CYS A 291 -8.67 8.26 -37.09
C CYS A 291 -7.34 8.07 -36.36
N ALA A 292 -6.25 8.68 -36.83
CA ALA A 292 -4.97 8.68 -36.14
C ALA A 292 -5.06 9.33 -34.76
N SER A 293 -5.74 10.47 -34.65
CA SER A 293 -5.96 11.15 -33.37
C SER A 293 -6.84 10.34 -32.41
N LEU A 294 -7.86 9.65 -32.92
CA LEU A 294 -8.67 8.74 -32.10
C LEU A 294 -7.84 7.55 -31.60
N VAL A 295 -7.01 6.94 -32.45
CA VAL A 295 -6.10 5.85 -32.06
C VAL A 295 -5.12 6.32 -30.99
N LEU A 296 -4.58 7.54 -31.11
CA LEU A 296 -3.71 8.13 -30.10
C LEU A 296 -4.46 8.36 -28.78
N SER A 297 -5.66 8.95 -28.81
CA SER A 297 -6.46 9.16 -27.59
C SER A 297 -6.78 7.84 -26.89
N LEU A 298 -7.28 6.84 -27.64
CA LEU A 298 -7.55 5.50 -27.11
C LEU A 298 -6.30 4.84 -26.53
N GLY A 299 -5.14 5.01 -27.17
CA GLY A 299 -3.86 4.50 -26.69
C GLY A 299 -3.44 5.10 -25.35
N HIS A 300 -3.58 6.41 -25.18
CA HIS A 300 -3.30 7.09 -23.91
C HIS A 300 -4.30 6.68 -22.82
N ARG A 301 -5.60 6.59 -23.14
CA ARG A 301 -6.65 6.17 -22.20
C ARG A 301 -6.50 4.72 -21.75
N ARG A 302 -6.10 3.81 -22.65
CA ARG A 302 -5.73 2.43 -22.31
C ARG A 302 -4.59 2.40 -21.28
N LYS A 303 -3.56 3.21 -21.50
CA LYS A 303 -2.39 3.25 -20.60
C LYS A 303 -2.78 3.80 -19.23
N LEU A 304 -3.54 4.89 -19.16
CA LEU A 304 -4.08 5.43 -17.91
C LEU A 304 -4.92 4.40 -17.16
N THR A 305 -5.88 3.77 -17.85
CA THR A 305 -6.73 2.74 -17.23
C THR A 305 -5.89 1.58 -16.69
N THR A 306 -4.85 1.17 -17.41
CA THR A 306 -3.96 0.09 -16.98
C THR A 306 -3.22 0.46 -15.70
N VAL A 307 -2.58 1.64 -15.66
CA VAL A 307 -1.84 2.11 -14.49
C VAL A 307 -2.76 2.27 -13.28
N GLU A 308 -3.90 2.95 -13.44
CA GLU A 308 -4.84 3.18 -12.34
C GLU A 308 -5.46 1.87 -11.83
N THR A 309 -5.63 0.86 -12.69
CA THR A 309 -6.07 -0.49 -12.29
C THR A 309 -4.97 -1.24 -11.54
N GLU A 310 -3.71 -1.15 -12.01
CA GLU A 310 -2.55 -1.74 -11.33
C GLU A 310 -2.35 -1.15 -9.93
N ASP A 311 -2.49 0.18 -9.78
CA ASP A 311 -2.43 0.86 -8.48
C ASP A 311 -3.52 0.36 -7.52
N ALA A 312 -4.75 0.16 -8.02
CA ALA A 312 -5.85 -0.38 -7.23
C ALA A 312 -5.56 -1.82 -6.76
N ILE A 313 -4.98 -2.64 -7.64
CA ILE A 313 -4.57 -4.01 -7.32
C ILE A 313 -3.43 -4.03 -6.31
N ASP A 314 -2.45 -3.15 -6.43
CA ASP A 314 -1.33 -3.06 -5.49
C ASP A 314 -1.80 -2.63 -4.09
N LEU A 315 -2.75 -1.70 -4.01
CA LEU A 315 -3.38 -1.36 -2.73
C LEU A 315 -4.11 -2.57 -2.13
N PHE A 316 -4.86 -3.33 -2.93
CA PHE A 316 -5.49 -4.56 -2.48
C PHE A 316 -4.47 -5.58 -1.94
N ARG A 317 -3.34 -5.77 -2.63
CA ARG A 317 -2.26 -6.69 -2.19
C ARG A 317 -1.72 -6.30 -0.82
N VAL A 318 -1.48 -5.01 -0.61
CA VAL A 318 -0.99 -4.49 0.68
C VAL A 318 -2.02 -4.73 1.78
N GLU A 319 -3.28 -4.35 1.56
CA GLU A 319 -4.35 -4.52 2.54
C GLU A 319 -4.62 -6.00 2.85
N PHE A 320 -4.57 -6.88 1.84
CA PHE A 320 -4.72 -8.32 2.02
C PHE A 320 -3.56 -8.93 2.82
N SER A 321 -2.33 -8.48 2.57
CA SER A 321 -1.17 -8.91 3.35
C SER A 321 -1.27 -8.46 4.81
N ASN A 322 -1.77 -7.24 5.06
CA ASN A 322 -2.06 -6.76 6.42
C ASN A 322 -3.13 -7.61 7.10
N LEU A 323 -4.20 -7.97 6.39
CA LEU A 323 -5.23 -8.89 6.90
C LEU A 323 -4.63 -10.26 7.29
N GLN A 324 -3.78 -10.84 6.44
CA GLN A 324 -3.11 -12.10 6.74
C GLN A 324 -2.21 -11.97 7.98
N ALA A 325 -1.46 -10.87 8.08
CA ALA A 325 -0.62 -10.58 9.23
C ALA A 325 -1.46 -10.46 10.51
N ASP A 326 -2.57 -9.70 10.51
CA ASP A 326 -3.46 -9.55 11.66
C ASP A 326 -4.19 -10.85 12.04
N ALA A 327 -4.41 -11.73 11.07
CA ALA A 327 -4.94 -13.07 11.32
C ALA A 327 -3.90 -13.97 12.01
N LEU A 328 -2.65 -13.98 11.55
CA LEU A 328 -1.66 -14.96 12.02
C LEU A 328 -0.75 -14.44 13.15
N ALA A 329 -0.68 -13.13 13.36
CA ALA A 329 0.21 -12.54 14.34
C ALA A 329 -0.33 -12.66 15.78
N PRO A 330 0.55 -12.92 16.76
CA PRO A 330 0.15 -13.03 18.17
C PRO A 330 0.03 -11.67 18.88
N LEU A 331 0.14 -10.57 18.13
CA LEU A 331 0.23 -9.22 18.68
C LEU A 331 -1.05 -8.81 19.41
N ARG A 332 -0.92 -7.95 20.43
CA ARG A 332 -2.08 -7.38 21.13
C ARG A 332 -3.03 -6.62 20.18
N THR A 333 -2.48 -5.97 19.16
CA THR A 333 -3.25 -5.21 18.17
C THR A 333 -3.86 -6.07 17.06
N ALA A 334 -3.40 -7.32 16.91
CA ALA A 334 -3.95 -8.27 15.95
C ALA A 334 -5.28 -8.85 16.44
N PHE A 335 -5.97 -9.66 15.63
CA PHE A 335 -7.34 -10.09 15.96
C PHE A 335 -7.43 -10.89 17.25
N ILE A 336 -6.52 -11.85 17.51
CA ILE A 336 -6.61 -12.62 18.76
C ILE A 336 -6.39 -11.72 19.99
N GLY A 337 -5.46 -10.78 19.87
CA GLY A 337 -5.02 -9.94 20.98
C GLY A 337 -6.10 -8.96 21.38
N SER A 338 -6.71 -8.31 20.37
CA SER A 338 -7.83 -7.39 20.57
C SER A 338 -9.06 -8.11 21.13
N LEU A 339 -9.35 -9.33 20.67
CA LEU A 339 -10.47 -10.11 21.19
C LEU A 339 -10.24 -10.62 22.63
N MET A 340 -8.98 -10.77 23.05
CA MET A 340 -8.61 -11.17 24.41
C MET A 340 -8.47 -10.00 25.38
N GLU A 341 -8.55 -8.76 24.90
CA GLU A 341 -8.28 -7.56 25.69
C GLU A 341 -9.18 -7.44 26.92
N ASP A 342 -10.48 -7.70 26.77
CA ASP A 342 -11.43 -7.71 27.88
C ASP A 342 -11.08 -8.75 28.95
N ALA A 343 -10.62 -9.94 28.54
CA ALA A 343 -10.23 -11.00 29.46
C ALA A 343 -8.94 -10.64 30.23
N TYR A 344 -7.97 -10.01 29.55
CA TYR A 344 -6.78 -9.48 30.19
C TYR A 344 -7.11 -8.37 31.19
N HIS A 345 -7.98 -7.43 30.81
CA HIS A 345 -8.43 -6.37 31.70
C HIS A 345 -9.17 -6.92 32.92
N ALA A 346 -10.10 -7.86 32.73
CA ALA A 346 -10.81 -8.51 33.83
C ALA A 346 -9.83 -9.23 34.79
N ALA A 347 -8.85 -9.96 34.26
CA ALA A 347 -7.83 -10.60 35.09
C ALA A 347 -6.94 -9.59 35.84
N ASN A 348 -6.66 -8.43 35.25
CA ASN A 348 -5.90 -7.36 35.89
C ASN A 348 -6.67 -6.65 37.01
N LEU A 349 -8.00 -6.58 36.88
CA LEU A 349 -8.91 -6.00 37.87
C LEU A 349 -9.27 -6.96 39.01
N GLU A 350 -8.82 -8.21 38.97
CA GLU A 350 -8.95 -9.09 40.13
C GLU A 350 -8.05 -8.57 41.26
N PHE A 351 -8.64 -8.28 42.42
CA PHE A 351 -7.93 -7.84 43.63
C PHE A 351 -8.24 -8.76 44.82
N GLY A 352 -7.47 -8.65 45.90
CA GLY A 352 -7.60 -9.46 47.12
C GLY A 352 -6.38 -10.35 47.40
N GLU A 353 -6.18 -10.68 48.68
CA GLU A 353 -5.05 -11.51 49.15
C GLU A 353 -5.31 -13.02 48.96
N GLY A 354 -4.26 -13.77 48.66
CA GLY A 354 -4.26 -15.24 48.69
C GLY A 354 -4.80 -15.95 47.42
N ALA A 355 -5.04 -17.25 47.59
CA ALA A 355 -5.33 -18.22 46.50
C ALA A 355 -6.63 -17.94 45.72
N GLY A 356 -7.56 -17.16 46.28
CA GLY A 356 -8.84 -16.84 45.64
C GLY A 356 -8.70 -15.92 44.41
N SER A 357 -7.87 -14.87 44.52
CA SER A 357 -7.64 -13.93 43.42
C SER A 357 -6.87 -14.58 42.26
N ASP A 358 -5.84 -15.38 42.56
CA ASP A 358 -5.09 -16.15 41.55
C ASP A 358 -5.99 -17.14 40.80
N ARG A 359 -6.81 -17.89 41.53
CA ARG A 359 -7.76 -18.86 40.94
C ARG A 359 -8.73 -18.18 39.97
N ARG A 360 -9.22 -16.97 40.29
CA ARG A 360 -10.14 -16.22 39.41
C ARG A 360 -9.44 -15.70 38.15
N ARG A 361 -8.22 -15.13 38.25
CA ARG A 361 -7.43 -14.73 37.06
C ARG A 361 -7.21 -15.89 36.10
N LYS A 362 -6.72 -17.01 36.64
CA LYS A 362 -6.49 -18.26 35.88
C LYS A 362 -7.79 -18.81 35.28
N LYS A 363 -8.92 -18.64 35.96
CA LYS A 363 -10.24 -19.00 35.44
C LYS A 363 -10.61 -18.15 34.23
N LEU A 364 -10.56 -16.83 34.36
CA LEU A 364 -10.92 -15.88 33.30
C LEU A 364 -10.13 -16.12 32.01
N ILE A 365 -8.80 -16.22 32.10
CA ILE A 365 -7.94 -16.42 30.93
C ILE A 365 -8.19 -17.79 30.27
N THR A 366 -8.26 -18.87 31.05
CA THR A 366 -8.53 -20.22 30.51
C THR A 366 -9.91 -20.33 29.87
N GLU A 367 -10.94 -19.70 30.46
CA GLU A 367 -12.28 -19.70 29.90
C GLU A 367 -12.36 -18.88 28.61
N ALA A 368 -11.66 -17.74 28.54
CA ALA A 368 -11.60 -16.92 27.34
C ALA A 368 -10.91 -17.66 26.17
N PHE A 369 -9.69 -18.17 26.39
CA PHE A 369 -8.98 -18.94 25.35
C PHE A 369 -9.67 -20.25 24.99
N GLY A 370 -10.36 -20.89 25.94
CA GLY A 370 -11.08 -22.14 25.70
C GLY A 370 -12.47 -21.98 25.09
N SER A 371 -12.89 -20.74 24.80
CA SER A 371 -14.23 -20.46 24.30
C SER A 371 -14.30 -20.58 22.78
N GLU A 372 -15.22 -21.39 22.26
CA GLU A 372 -15.54 -21.41 20.81
C GLU A 372 -16.00 -20.02 20.31
N LEU A 373 -16.61 -19.21 21.19
CA LEU A 373 -17.04 -17.86 20.86
C LEU A 373 -15.87 -16.94 20.49
N LEU A 374 -14.69 -17.11 21.10
CA LEU A 374 -13.49 -16.36 20.74
C LEU A 374 -13.14 -16.59 19.27
N PHE A 375 -13.08 -17.86 18.86
CA PHE A 375 -12.71 -18.24 17.50
C PHE A 375 -13.81 -17.93 16.47
N HIS A 376 -15.09 -17.97 16.87
CA HIS A 376 -16.17 -17.45 16.04
C HIS A 376 -16.05 -15.95 15.79
N ARG A 377 -15.72 -15.16 16.82
CA ARG A 377 -15.49 -13.71 16.68
C ARG A 377 -14.24 -13.42 15.86
N TYR A 378 -13.16 -14.18 16.07
CA TYR A 378 -11.93 -14.12 15.28
C TYR A 378 -12.20 -14.36 13.79
N ARG A 379 -12.90 -15.45 13.45
CA ARG A 379 -13.36 -15.71 12.08
C ARG A 379 -14.23 -14.58 11.52
N LYS A 380 -15.18 -14.07 12.30
CA LYS A 380 -16.04 -12.96 11.88
C LYS A 380 -15.22 -11.69 11.60
N ALA A 381 -14.21 -11.39 12.41
CA ALA A 381 -13.32 -10.24 12.21
C ALA A 381 -12.55 -10.38 10.88
N CYS A 382 -11.90 -11.52 10.64
CA CYS A 382 -11.22 -11.79 9.37
C CYS A 382 -12.15 -11.63 8.17
N ARG A 383 -13.36 -12.19 8.27
CA ARG A 383 -14.37 -12.10 7.19
C ARG A 383 -14.79 -10.65 6.91
N THR A 384 -15.12 -9.90 7.95
CA THR A 384 -15.59 -8.52 7.82
C THR A 384 -14.52 -7.64 7.17
N GLU A 385 -13.27 -7.82 7.58
CA GLU A 385 -12.16 -7.07 7.04
C GLU A 385 -11.86 -7.45 5.58
N PHE A 386 -11.93 -8.75 5.26
CA PHE A 386 -11.82 -9.21 3.88
C PHE A 386 -12.92 -8.62 2.98
N GLU A 387 -14.18 -8.65 3.42
CA GLU A 387 -15.31 -8.07 2.69
C GLU A 387 -15.06 -6.58 2.39
N ARG A 388 -14.53 -5.83 3.36
CA ARG A 388 -14.16 -4.42 3.19
C ARG A 388 -13.10 -4.26 2.10
N ILE A 389 -12.02 -5.03 2.16
CA ILE A 389 -10.89 -4.95 1.22
C ILE A 389 -11.32 -5.31 -0.20
N ALA A 390 -12.08 -6.39 -0.38
CA ALA A 390 -12.59 -6.82 -1.68
C ALA A 390 -13.55 -5.78 -2.29
N THR A 391 -14.41 -5.17 -1.48
CA THR A 391 -15.33 -4.10 -1.94
C THR A 391 -14.56 -2.87 -2.36
N ALA A 392 -13.55 -2.46 -1.59
CA ALA A 392 -12.72 -1.29 -1.92
C ALA A 392 -12.00 -1.48 -3.27
N LEU A 393 -11.52 -2.69 -3.58
CA LEU A 393 -10.93 -3.00 -4.88
C LEU A 393 -11.95 -2.84 -6.02
N GLN A 394 -13.15 -3.42 -5.87
CA GLN A 394 -14.23 -3.29 -6.85
C GLN A 394 -14.59 -1.83 -7.08
N ASP A 395 -14.82 -1.06 -6.01
CA ASP A 395 -15.19 0.35 -6.10
C ASP A 395 -14.11 1.18 -6.79
N SER A 396 -12.83 0.86 -6.54
CA SER A 396 -11.70 1.52 -7.19
C SER A 396 -11.66 1.23 -8.69
N ILE A 397 -11.77 -0.05 -9.08
CA ILE A 397 -11.78 -0.46 -10.49
C ILE A 397 -12.99 0.13 -11.23
N ASP A 398 -14.17 0.08 -10.61
CA ASP A 398 -15.40 0.71 -11.11
C ASP A 398 -15.21 2.21 -11.34
N THR A 399 -14.58 2.90 -10.40
CA THR A 399 -14.32 4.33 -10.48
C THR A 399 -13.40 4.65 -11.66
N VAL A 400 -12.30 3.89 -11.80
CA VAL A 400 -11.36 4.01 -12.92
C VAL A 400 -12.08 3.82 -14.26
N ILE A 401 -12.83 2.72 -14.41
CA ILE A 401 -13.57 2.41 -15.64
C ILE A 401 -14.60 3.52 -15.94
N LYS A 402 -15.40 3.95 -14.96
CA LYS A 402 -16.42 4.99 -15.14
C LYS A 402 -15.81 6.32 -15.56
N GLN A 403 -14.72 6.74 -14.91
CA GLN A 403 -14.04 8.00 -15.24
C GLN A 403 -13.48 7.98 -16.67
N GLN A 404 -12.77 6.91 -17.04
CA GLN A 404 -12.18 6.83 -18.38
C GLN A 404 -13.26 6.69 -19.47
N PHE A 405 -14.35 5.96 -19.19
CA PHE A 405 -15.49 5.85 -20.10
C PHE A 405 -16.19 7.20 -20.31
N LEU A 406 -16.36 8.02 -19.27
CA LEU A 406 -16.92 9.36 -19.40
C LEU A 406 -16.08 10.25 -20.34
N HIS A 407 -14.76 10.21 -20.19
CA HIS A 407 -13.85 10.95 -21.06
C HIS A 407 -13.89 10.46 -22.50
N LEU A 408 -13.90 9.14 -22.71
CA LEU A 408 -14.00 8.55 -24.05
C LEU A 408 -15.33 8.88 -24.71
N ASN A 409 -16.44 8.80 -23.99
CA ASN A 409 -17.73 9.17 -24.55
C ASN A 409 -17.72 10.64 -25.00
N ALA A 410 -17.13 11.55 -24.23
CA ALA A 410 -16.97 12.94 -24.65
C ALA A 410 -16.15 13.07 -25.96
N ASP A 411 -15.02 12.39 -26.06
CA ASP A 411 -14.19 12.34 -27.28
C ASP A 411 -14.98 11.80 -28.49
N LEU A 412 -15.78 10.74 -28.29
CA LEU A 412 -16.57 10.12 -29.35
C LEU A 412 -17.77 10.99 -29.76
N GLN A 413 -18.39 11.73 -28.83
CA GLN A 413 -19.45 12.70 -29.16
C GLN A 413 -18.95 13.87 -30.01
N VAL A 414 -17.70 14.32 -29.79
CA VAL A 414 -17.05 15.33 -30.64
C VAL A 414 -16.96 14.87 -32.10
N LEU A 415 -16.79 13.57 -32.33
CA LEU A 415 -16.74 12.98 -33.67
C LEU A 415 -18.11 12.78 -34.32
N LYS A 416 -19.16 12.62 -33.52
CA LYS A 416 -20.53 12.37 -33.98
C LYS A 416 -21.30 13.65 -34.31
N THR A 417 -21.03 14.72 -33.58
CA THR A 417 -21.78 15.98 -33.66
C THR A 417 -21.08 16.96 -34.60
N ASP A 418 -21.87 17.83 -35.24
CA ASP A 418 -21.33 18.93 -36.04
C ASP A 418 -20.80 20.09 -35.16
N ASN A 419 -20.86 19.95 -33.83
CA ASN A 419 -20.47 21.00 -32.88
C ASN A 419 -19.03 21.48 -33.11
N ALA A 420 -18.08 20.56 -33.28
CA ALA A 420 -16.69 20.93 -33.52
C ALA A 420 -16.50 21.71 -34.84
N ILE A 421 -17.33 21.44 -35.85
CA ILE A 421 -17.30 22.16 -37.13
C ILE A 421 -17.92 23.56 -36.94
N LEU A 422 -19.09 23.64 -36.30
CA LEU A 422 -19.77 24.91 -36.02
C LEU A 422 -18.90 25.84 -35.16
N GLU A 423 -18.27 25.31 -34.11
CA GLU A 423 -17.36 26.05 -33.24
C GLU A 423 -16.10 26.52 -33.99
N ALA A 424 -15.55 25.67 -34.86
CA ALA A 424 -14.39 26.00 -35.69
C ALA A 424 -14.70 27.08 -36.74
N GLU A 425 -15.90 27.05 -37.33
CA GLU A 425 -16.36 28.05 -38.31
C GLU A 425 -16.72 29.38 -37.64
N GLN A 426 -17.19 29.34 -36.38
CA GLN A 426 -17.55 30.53 -35.62
C GLN A 426 -16.33 31.39 -35.23
N ASP A 427 -15.19 30.77 -34.89
CA ASP A 427 -13.91 31.47 -34.65
C ASP A 427 -12.71 30.69 -35.24
N PRO A 428 -12.43 30.86 -36.54
CA PRO A 428 -11.29 30.21 -37.19
C PRO A 428 -9.93 30.62 -36.59
N ALA A 429 -9.82 31.87 -36.13
CA ALA A 429 -8.59 32.39 -35.54
C ALA A 429 -8.31 31.71 -34.18
N PHE A 430 -9.34 31.39 -33.40
CA PHE A 430 -9.19 30.59 -32.18
C PHE A 430 -8.70 29.18 -32.49
N ARG A 431 -9.27 28.51 -33.49
CA ARG A 431 -8.81 27.19 -33.90
C ARG A 431 -7.33 27.18 -34.30
N GLU A 432 -6.88 28.16 -35.09
CA GLU A 432 -5.46 28.27 -35.46
C GLU A 432 -4.54 28.47 -34.25
N ARG A 433 -4.95 29.28 -33.26
CA ARG A 433 -4.22 29.42 -32.00
C ARG A 433 -4.13 28.10 -31.24
N VAL A 434 -5.21 27.31 -31.20
CA VAL A 434 -5.21 25.99 -30.55
C VAL A 434 -4.27 25.02 -31.26
N VAL A 435 -4.28 24.98 -32.60
CA VAL A 435 -3.34 24.17 -33.41
C VAL A 435 -1.88 24.52 -33.09
N ALA A 436 -1.56 25.82 -33.11
CA ALA A 436 -0.20 26.29 -32.81
C ALA A 436 0.23 25.94 -31.39
N GLN A 437 -0.67 26.09 -30.42
CA GLN A 437 -0.41 25.78 -29.01
C GLN A 437 -0.22 24.27 -28.79
N LEU A 438 -1.00 23.42 -29.44
CA LEU A 438 -0.84 21.96 -29.38
C LEU A 438 0.54 21.54 -29.88
N ALA A 439 0.99 22.09 -31.01
CA ALA A 439 2.31 21.80 -31.57
C ALA A 439 3.43 22.25 -30.61
N PHE A 440 3.30 23.44 -30.02
CA PHE A 440 4.25 23.97 -29.04
C PHE A 440 4.34 23.09 -27.79
N VAL A 441 3.21 22.75 -27.17
CA VAL A 441 3.18 21.95 -25.93
C VAL A 441 3.75 20.55 -26.17
N ARG A 442 3.39 19.88 -27.27
CA ARG A 442 3.94 18.56 -27.61
C ARG A 442 5.47 18.59 -27.77
N LYS A 443 5.98 19.64 -28.41
CA LYS A 443 7.43 19.85 -28.57
C LYS A 443 8.12 20.05 -27.21
N GLU A 444 7.60 20.93 -26.36
CA GLU A 444 8.17 21.14 -25.02
C GLU A 444 8.13 19.86 -24.16
N MET A 445 7.07 19.06 -24.27
CA MET A 445 6.98 17.78 -23.55
C MET A 445 8.00 16.76 -24.04
N LEU A 446 8.20 16.64 -25.36
CA LEU A 446 9.24 15.77 -25.92
C LEU A 446 10.65 16.21 -25.46
N GLU A 447 10.92 17.51 -25.46
CA GLU A 447 12.21 18.07 -25.07
C GLU A 447 12.50 17.96 -23.56
N ARG A 448 11.48 18.10 -22.69
CA ARG A 448 11.68 18.12 -21.22
C ARG A 448 11.41 16.80 -20.52
N VAL A 449 10.60 15.91 -21.08
CA VAL A 449 10.17 14.65 -20.42
C VAL A 449 10.97 13.45 -20.93
N TYR A 450 11.47 13.49 -22.17
CA TYR A 450 12.17 12.37 -22.80
C TYR A 450 13.68 12.58 -22.99
N ASP A 451 14.22 13.78 -22.78
CA ASP A 451 15.67 14.05 -22.76
C ASP A 451 16.10 14.69 -21.43
N PRO A 452 16.47 13.90 -20.41
CA PRO A 452 16.82 14.41 -19.10
C PRO A 452 18.29 14.84 -19.10
N THR A 453 18.62 15.95 -19.76
CA THR A 453 19.87 16.64 -19.43
C THR A 453 19.67 17.38 -18.10
N PRO A 454 20.40 17.03 -17.02
CA PRO A 454 20.21 17.67 -15.73
C PRO A 454 20.83 19.06 -15.76
N TYR A 455 20.02 20.09 -16.02
CA TYR A 455 20.38 21.50 -15.83
C TYR A 455 20.31 21.95 -14.35
N TRP A 456 20.80 21.12 -13.43
CA TRP A 456 20.86 21.46 -12.01
C TRP A 456 22.27 21.21 -11.46
N CYS A 457 23.25 21.90 -12.04
CA CYS A 457 24.58 22.13 -11.46
C CYS A 457 25.16 23.43 -12.05
N SER A 458 24.51 24.56 -11.82
CA SER A 458 25.14 25.90 -11.96
C SER A 458 24.28 26.94 -11.26
N THR A 459 24.48 27.09 -9.95
CA THR A 459 24.60 28.37 -9.21
C THR A 459 24.96 28.05 -7.77
#